data_AF-A0A349E0A1-F1
#
_entry.id   AF-A0A349E0A1-F1
#
_cell.length_a   1.000
_cell.length_b   1.000
_cell.length_c   1.000
_cell.angle_alpha   90.00
_cell.angle_beta   90.00
_cell.angle_gamma   90.00
#
_symmetry.space_group_name_H-M   'P 1'
#
loop_
_entity.id
_entity.type
_entity.pdbx_description
1 polymer ?
#
loop_
_entity_poly.entity_id
_entity_poly.type
_entity_poly.pdbx_seq_one_letter_code
_entity_poly.pdbx_strand_id
1 'polypeptide(L)'
;MSKPKRGLSRNAFVWTIGVLAFLGIVSYVIYTQMNKLASRQAIEQAKTHLAKKSYYRAMNEVAIAMYHDKTNPDAYFLWGQVELTKYHNYPQCAYCFSQAIEYSEEPSAALYFLRGKCHYKSRKFKKALADFKQAAKSPGKTQIDSLQFYIKRTEGDLDLVTDFN
;
A
#
# COMPACT_ATOMS: atom_id res chain seq x y z
N MET A 1 -62.02 33.16 -5.95
CA MET A 1 -61.86 31.72 -6.26
C MET A 1 -60.42 31.30 -6.00
N SER A 2 -60.14 30.63 -4.87
CA SER A 2 -58.79 30.13 -4.55
C SER A 2 -58.59 28.74 -5.16
N LYS A 3 -57.62 28.59 -6.08
CA LYS A 3 -57.24 27.28 -6.63
C LYS A 3 -56.68 26.38 -5.52
N PRO A 4 -56.99 25.07 -5.50
CA PRO A 4 -56.43 24.17 -4.50
C PRO A 4 -54.92 23.99 -4.73
N LYS A 5 -54.12 24.13 -3.67
CA LYS A 5 -52.69 23.77 -3.69
C LYS A 5 -52.58 22.25 -3.86
N ARG A 6 -52.38 21.76 -5.08
CA ARG A 6 -52.08 20.35 -5.34
C ARG A 6 -50.67 20.06 -4.80
N GLY A 7 -50.59 19.42 -3.63
CA GLY A 7 -49.34 18.81 -3.15
C GLY A 7 -48.91 17.66 -4.06
N LEU A 8 -47.62 17.30 -4.04
CA LEU A 8 -47.10 16.15 -4.79
C LEU A 8 -47.89 14.88 -4.43
N SER A 9 -48.25 14.06 -5.43
CA SER A 9 -48.87 12.76 -5.14
C SER A 9 -47.88 11.88 -4.37
N ARG A 10 -48.38 11.03 -3.46
CA ARG A 10 -47.53 10.12 -2.68
C ARG A 10 -46.58 9.31 -3.56
N ASN A 11 -47.05 8.88 -4.73
CA ASN A 11 -46.25 8.12 -5.68
C ASN A 11 -45.18 9.00 -6.32
N ALA A 12 -45.51 10.24 -6.74
CA ALA A 12 -44.52 11.18 -7.25
C ALA A 12 -43.44 11.49 -6.21
N PHE A 13 -43.82 11.63 -4.93
CA PHE A 13 -42.88 11.87 -3.84
C PHE A 13 -41.92 10.68 -3.66
N VAL A 14 -42.44 9.44 -3.66
CA VAL A 14 -41.62 8.22 -3.58
C VAL A 14 -40.66 8.10 -4.77
N TRP A 15 -41.12 8.35 -6.00
CA TRP A 15 -40.26 8.34 -7.19
C TRP A 15 -39.16 9.40 -7.11
N THR A 16 -39.48 10.61 -6.65
CA THR A 16 -38.47 11.67 -6.50
C THR A 16 -37.39 11.31 -5.47
N ILE A 17 -37.77 10.72 -4.33
CA ILE A 17 -36.79 10.23 -3.34
C ILE A 17 -35.93 9.12 -3.94
N GLY A 18 -36.55 8.18 -4.67
CA GLY A 18 -35.83 7.08 -5.33
C GLY A 18 -34.80 7.58 -6.33
N VAL A 19 -35.16 8.56 -7.17
CA VAL A 19 -34.23 9.17 -8.15
C VAL A 19 -33.09 9.90 -7.44
N LEU A 20 -33.36 10.68 -6.40
CA LEU A 20 -32.31 11.39 -5.65
C LEU A 20 -31.35 10.43 -4.94
N ALA A 21 -31.87 9.37 -4.33
CA ALA A 21 -31.06 8.33 -3.70
C ALA A 21 -30.17 7.62 -4.73
N PHE A 22 -30.73 7.29 -5.90
CA PHE A 22 -29.98 6.68 -6.99
C PHE A 22 -28.86 7.60 -7.50
N LEU A 23 -29.17 8.88 -7.76
CA LEU A 23 -28.17 9.87 -8.17
C LEU A 23 -27.05 10.00 -7.12
N GLY A 24 -27.39 10.03 -5.84
CA GLY A 24 -26.40 10.07 -4.76
C GLY A 24 -25.47 8.86 -4.76
N ILE A 25 -26.00 7.65 -4.92
CA ILE A 25 -25.20 6.41 -5.00
C ILE A 25 -24.31 6.44 -6.24
N VAL A 26 -24.84 6.80 -7.41
CA VAL A 26 -24.07 6.89 -8.66
C VAL A 26 -22.95 7.91 -8.54
N SER A 27 -23.24 9.12 -8.03
CA SER A 27 -22.23 10.16 -7.79
C SER A 27 -21.14 9.67 -6.83
N TYR A 28 -21.50 8.97 -5.76
CA TYR A 28 -20.54 8.40 -4.82
C TYR A 28 -19.66 7.32 -5.47
N VAL A 29 -20.25 6.40 -6.25
CA VAL A 29 -19.49 5.36 -6.96
C VAL A 29 -18.53 5.99 -7.97
N ILE A 30 -18.98 6.95 -8.78
CA ILE A 30 -18.12 7.66 -9.74
C ILE A 30 -16.97 8.36 -9.01
N TYR A 31 -17.25 9.06 -7.91
CA TYR A 31 -16.24 9.74 -7.10
C TYR A 31 -15.15 8.77 -6.61
N THR A 32 -15.55 7.63 -6.03
CA THR A 32 -14.57 6.63 -5.55
C THR A 32 -13.76 6.01 -6.67
N GLN A 33 -14.37 5.75 -7.83
CA GLN A 33 -13.66 5.21 -9.00
C GLN A 33 -12.69 6.21 -9.61
N MET A 34 -13.07 7.50 -9.68
CA MET A 34 -12.18 8.56 -10.15
C MET A 34 -10.94 8.69 -9.25
N ASN A 35 -11.12 8.64 -7.93
CA ASN A 35 -9.99 8.68 -6.99
C ASN A 35 -9.07 7.46 -7.16
N LYS A 36 -9.63 6.25 -7.28
CA LYS A 36 -8.84 5.04 -7.54
C LYS A 36 -8.08 5.12 -8.87
N LEU A 37 -8.71 5.65 -9.92
CA LEU A 37 -8.06 5.83 -11.22
C LEU A 37 -6.91 6.84 -11.15
N ALA A 38 -7.11 7.99 -10.48
CA ALA A 38 -6.09 8.99 -10.27
C ALA A 38 -4.89 8.42 -9.49
N SER A 39 -5.15 7.64 -8.43
CA SER A 39 -4.10 6.95 -7.68
C SER A 39 -3.29 6.01 -8.57
N ARG A 40 -3.96 5.15 -9.35
CA ARG A 40 -3.30 4.22 -10.27
C ARG A 40 -2.44 4.93 -11.32
N GLN A 41 -2.93 6.02 -11.89
CA GLN A 41 -2.16 6.79 -12.86
C GLN A 41 -0.88 7.36 -12.24
N ALA A 42 -0.98 7.93 -11.04
CA ALA A 42 0.19 8.44 -10.32
C ALA A 42 1.20 7.33 -9.99
N ILE A 43 0.74 6.11 -9.66
CA ILE A 43 1.61 4.93 -9.49
C ILE A 43 2.39 4.60 -10.77
N GLU A 44 1.75 4.62 -11.94
CA GLU A 44 2.44 4.35 -13.21
C GLU A 44 3.49 5.43 -13.55
N GLN A 45 3.20 6.69 -13.23
CA GLN A 45 4.15 7.79 -13.35
C GLN A 45 5.33 7.62 -12.37
N ALA A 46 5.04 7.24 -11.12
CA ALA A 46 6.07 6.94 -10.13
C ALA A 46 7.00 5.82 -10.61
N LYS A 47 6.47 4.71 -11.11
CA LYS A 47 7.25 3.60 -11.70
C LYS A 47 8.13 4.08 -12.84
N THR A 48 7.58 4.92 -13.73
CA THR A 48 8.34 5.51 -14.85
C THR A 48 9.49 6.39 -14.35
N HIS A 49 9.26 7.21 -13.32
CA HIS A 49 10.30 8.02 -12.72
C HIS A 49 11.36 7.19 -11.99
N LEU A 50 10.98 6.09 -11.35
CA LEU A 50 11.91 5.14 -10.73
C LEU A 50 12.80 4.45 -11.77
N ALA A 51 12.23 4.04 -12.91
CA ALA A 51 13.01 3.49 -14.03
C ALA A 51 14.05 4.50 -14.54
N LYS A 52 13.72 5.79 -14.50
CA LYS A 52 14.62 6.92 -14.83
C LYS A 52 15.52 7.33 -13.65
N LYS A 53 15.54 6.60 -12.53
CA LYS A 53 16.25 6.93 -11.28
C LYS A 53 15.96 8.34 -10.74
N SER A 54 14.82 8.92 -11.11
CA SER A 54 14.37 10.24 -10.69
C SER A 54 13.60 10.15 -9.37
N TYR A 55 14.29 9.79 -8.29
CA TYR A 55 13.68 9.40 -7.00
C TYR A 55 12.76 10.47 -6.39
N TYR A 56 13.15 11.74 -6.43
CA TYR A 56 12.32 12.84 -5.90
C TYR A 56 10.99 12.95 -6.65
N ARG A 57 11.03 12.91 -8.00
CA ARG A 57 9.80 12.93 -8.81
C ARG A 57 8.95 11.71 -8.54
N ALA A 58 9.56 10.53 -8.43
CA ALA A 58 8.84 9.32 -8.08
C ALA A 58 8.12 9.44 -6.73
N MET A 59 8.78 9.95 -5.69
CA MET A 59 8.15 10.14 -4.38
C MET A 59 7.01 11.15 -4.41
N ASN A 60 7.12 12.21 -5.20
CA ASN A 60 6.02 13.16 -5.39
C ASN A 60 4.80 12.47 -6.03
N GLU A 61 5.00 11.66 -7.07
CA GLU A 61 3.91 10.90 -7.68
C GLU A 61 3.31 9.87 -6.72
N VAL A 62 4.14 9.22 -5.90
CA VAL A 62 3.62 8.33 -4.84
C VAL A 62 2.79 9.12 -3.83
N ALA A 63 3.22 10.31 -3.42
CA ALA A 63 2.44 11.15 -2.49
C ALA A 63 1.08 11.55 -3.09
N ILE A 64 1.03 11.86 -4.39
CA ILE A 64 -0.24 12.09 -5.11
C ILE A 64 -1.10 10.82 -5.09
N ALA A 65 -0.52 9.65 -5.33
CA ALA A 65 -1.24 8.38 -5.29
C ALA A 65 -1.89 8.12 -3.92
N MET A 66 -1.15 8.40 -2.83
CA MET A 66 -1.63 8.26 -1.44
C MET A 66 -2.69 9.31 -1.07
N TYR A 67 -2.63 10.50 -1.67
CA TYR A 67 -3.66 11.53 -1.46
C TYR A 67 -5.03 11.06 -1.99
N HIS A 68 -5.04 10.45 -3.17
CA HIS A 68 -6.27 9.96 -3.80
C HIS A 68 -6.76 8.62 -3.23
N ASP A 69 -5.84 7.71 -2.89
CA ASP A 69 -6.15 6.43 -2.25
C ASP A 69 -5.13 6.13 -1.14
N LYS A 70 -5.54 6.45 0.09
CA LYS A 70 -4.70 6.27 1.30
C LYS A 70 -4.44 4.81 1.65
N THR A 71 -5.21 3.90 1.05
CA THR A 71 -5.16 2.46 1.30
C THR A 71 -4.57 1.70 0.12
N ASN A 72 -3.91 2.37 -0.83
CA ASN A 72 -3.30 1.70 -1.97
C ASN A 72 -1.94 1.07 -1.57
N PRO A 73 -1.80 -0.27 -1.51
CA PRO A 73 -0.56 -0.92 -1.10
C PRO A 73 0.61 -0.64 -2.04
N ASP A 74 0.37 -0.42 -3.34
CA ASP A 74 1.42 -0.14 -4.32
C ASP A 74 2.13 1.19 -4.02
N ALA A 75 1.39 2.19 -3.52
CA ALA A 75 1.96 3.48 -3.16
C ALA A 75 2.99 3.33 -2.05
N TYR A 76 2.62 2.63 -0.97
CA TYR A 76 3.52 2.35 0.13
C TYR A 76 4.68 1.45 -0.28
N PHE A 77 4.45 0.48 -1.16
CA PHE A 77 5.50 -0.38 -1.70
C PHE A 77 6.56 0.42 -2.46
N LEU A 78 6.15 1.31 -3.36
CA LEU A 78 7.07 2.17 -4.11
C LEU A 78 7.82 3.14 -3.20
N TRP A 79 7.14 3.77 -2.24
CA TRP A 79 7.80 4.63 -1.25
C TRP A 79 8.88 3.84 -0.49
N GLY A 80 8.51 2.67 0.05
CA GLY A 80 9.42 1.81 0.81
C GLY A 80 10.66 1.39 0.00
N GLN A 81 10.50 1.12 -1.30
CA GLN A 81 11.63 0.84 -2.18
C GLN A 81 12.59 2.02 -2.32
N VAL A 82 12.07 3.25 -2.45
CA VAL A 82 12.91 4.45 -2.56
C VAL A 82 13.67 4.68 -1.25
N GLU A 83 13.01 4.54 -0.11
CA GLU A 83 13.65 4.67 1.21
C GLU A 83 14.73 3.61 1.42
N LEU A 84 14.49 2.37 0.97
CA LEU A 84 15.47 1.29 1.06
C LEU A 84 16.68 1.52 0.14
N THR A 85 16.47 1.96 -1.10
CA THR A 85 17.51 1.96 -2.15
C THR A 85 18.27 3.27 -2.25
N LYS A 86 17.60 4.41 -2.04
CA LYS A 86 18.20 5.74 -2.24
C LYS A 86 18.56 6.40 -0.92
N TYR A 87 17.63 6.47 0.01
CA TYR A 87 17.79 7.24 1.25
C TYR A 87 18.35 6.42 2.41
N HIS A 88 18.31 5.08 2.31
CA HIS A 88 18.72 4.16 3.37
C HIS A 88 18.01 4.43 4.71
N ASN A 89 16.81 5.01 4.66
CA ASN A 89 15.98 5.26 5.83
C ASN A 89 15.21 3.99 6.18
N TYR A 90 15.90 3.08 6.86
CA TYR A 90 15.36 1.76 7.17
C TYR A 90 14.12 1.78 8.10
N PRO A 91 14.00 2.69 9.09
CA PRO A 91 12.77 2.85 9.85
C PRO A 91 11.56 3.22 8.98
N GLN A 92 11.70 4.24 8.12
CA GLN A 92 10.63 4.67 7.21
C GLN A 92 10.30 3.57 6.21
N CYS A 93 11.32 2.92 5.64
CA CYS A 93 11.14 1.77 4.78
C CYS A 93 10.27 0.66 5.43
N ALA A 94 10.62 0.27 6.67
CA ALA A 94 9.89 -0.79 7.37
C ALA A 94 8.44 -0.38 7.67
N TYR A 95 8.20 0.90 7.97
CA TYR A 95 6.85 1.45 8.11
C TYR A 95 6.07 1.33 6.79
N CYS A 96 6.64 1.81 5.67
CA CYS A 96 6.01 1.74 4.36
C CYS A 96 5.65 0.29 3.98
N PHE A 97 6.57 -0.67 4.13
CA PHE A 97 6.24 -2.07 3.83
C PHE A 97 5.21 -2.67 4.80
N SER A 98 5.15 -2.21 6.05
CA SER A 98 4.09 -2.64 6.97
C SER A 98 2.71 -2.16 6.52
N GLN A 99 2.60 -0.90 6.09
CA GLN A 99 1.36 -0.37 5.52
C GLN A 99 0.98 -1.09 4.23
N ALA A 100 1.94 -1.36 3.34
CA ALA A 100 1.68 -2.15 2.13
C ALA A 100 1.14 -3.56 2.46
N ILE A 101 1.68 -4.23 3.48
CA ILE A 101 1.17 -5.52 3.97
C ILE A 101 -0.25 -5.38 4.52
N GLU A 102 -0.50 -4.36 5.35
CA GLU A 102 -1.80 -4.12 5.98
C GLU A 102 -2.91 -3.87 4.96
N TYR A 103 -2.63 -3.12 3.90
CA TYR A 103 -3.61 -2.79 2.87
C TYR A 103 -3.68 -3.78 1.71
N SER A 104 -2.83 -4.81 1.68
CA SER A 104 -2.93 -5.86 0.66
C SER A 104 -3.96 -6.91 1.09
N GLU A 105 -4.91 -7.24 0.20
CA GLU A 105 -5.81 -8.39 0.40
C GLU A 105 -5.00 -9.69 0.53
N GLU A 106 -3.99 -9.86 -0.34
CA GLU A 106 -3.06 -10.98 -0.32
C GLU A 106 -1.60 -10.47 -0.35
N PRO A 107 -0.96 -10.26 0.80
CA PRO A 107 0.39 -9.72 0.86
C PRO A 107 1.40 -10.67 0.23
N SER A 108 2.14 -10.19 -0.78
CA SER A 108 3.17 -10.99 -1.45
C SER A 108 4.38 -11.31 -0.56
N ALA A 109 5.06 -12.42 -0.83
CA ALA A 109 6.33 -12.79 -0.17
C ALA A 109 7.39 -11.67 -0.24
N ALA A 110 7.39 -10.89 -1.32
CA ALA A 110 8.33 -9.79 -1.53
C ALA A 110 8.16 -8.68 -0.49
N LEU A 111 6.94 -8.40 -0.03
CA LEU A 111 6.68 -7.39 1.00
C LEU A 111 7.35 -7.75 2.32
N TYR A 112 7.17 -9.00 2.75
CA TYR A 112 7.82 -9.52 3.97
C TYR A 112 9.34 -9.53 3.82
N PHE A 113 9.86 -10.00 2.68
CA PHE A 113 11.30 -10.01 2.43
C PHE A 113 11.91 -8.60 2.48
N LEU A 114 11.28 -7.62 1.84
CA LEU A 114 11.78 -6.25 1.80
C LEU A 114 11.68 -5.56 3.17
N ARG A 115 10.60 -5.79 3.93
CA ARG A 115 10.50 -5.32 5.32
C ARG A 115 11.59 -5.96 6.19
N GLY A 116 11.80 -7.27 6.02
CA GLY A 116 12.86 -8.03 6.67
C GLY A 116 14.24 -7.45 6.39
N LYS A 117 14.53 -7.06 5.13
CA LYS A 117 15.77 -6.36 4.77
C LYS A 117 15.91 -5.02 5.50
N CYS A 118 14.83 -4.24 5.63
CA CYS A 118 14.87 -2.98 6.37
C CYS A 118 15.09 -3.19 7.86
N HIS A 119 14.48 -4.22 8.46
CA HIS A 119 14.78 -4.62 9.84
C HIS A 119 16.23 -5.10 10.01
N TYR A 120 16.72 -5.92 9.09
CA TYR A 120 18.09 -6.45 9.10
C TYR A 120 19.11 -5.30 9.04
N LYS A 121 18.92 -4.36 8.11
CA LYS A 121 19.77 -3.17 7.99
C LYS A 121 19.67 -2.23 9.19
N SER A 122 18.55 -2.25 9.91
CA SER A 122 18.36 -1.57 11.20
C SER A 122 18.90 -2.35 12.40
N ARG A 123 19.61 -3.48 12.21
CA ARG A 123 20.06 -4.42 13.25
C ARG A 123 18.95 -4.99 14.14
N LYS A 124 17.70 -4.98 13.65
CA LYS A 124 16.54 -5.59 14.34
C LYS A 124 16.42 -7.05 13.92
N PHE A 125 17.43 -7.86 14.24
CA PHE A 125 17.59 -9.23 13.72
C PHE A 125 16.41 -10.16 14.02
N LYS A 126 15.85 -10.11 15.24
CA LYS A 126 14.64 -10.89 15.60
C LYS A 126 13.45 -10.59 14.68
N LYS A 127 13.19 -9.32 14.38
CA LYS A 127 12.11 -8.90 13.48
C LYS A 127 12.39 -9.28 12.03
N ALA A 128 13.64 -9.08 11.59
CA ALA A 128 14.07 -9.45 10.26
C ALA A 128 13.90 -10.96 9.99
N LEU A 129 14.31 -11.79 10.96
CA LEU A 129 14.19 -13.25 10.85
C LEU A 129 12.73 -13.71 10.76
N ALA A 130 11.85 -13.11 11.56
CA ALA A 130 10.41 -13.39 11.50
C ALA A 130 9.84 -13.07 10.12
N ASP A 131 10.20 -11.92 9.55
CA ASP A 131 9.77 -11.50 8.21
C ASP A 131 10.33 -12.41 7.11
N PHE A 132 11.60 -12.80 7.18
CA PHE A 132 12.17 -13.74 6.22
C PHE A 132 11.52 -15.12 6.27
N LYS A 133 11.23 -15.62 7.48
CA LYS A 133 10.49 -16.88 7.67
C LYS A 133 9.06 -16.77 7.14
N GLN A 134 8.41 -15.62 7.29
CA GLN A 134 7.08 -15.39 6.72
C GLN A 134 7.13 -15.36 5.18
N ALA A 135 8.12 -14.69 4.59
CA ALA A 135 8.33 -14.71 3.15
C ALA A 135 8.53 -16.13 2.59
N ALA A 136 9.20 -17.02 3.36
CA ALA A 136 9.45 -18.41 2.97
C ALA A 136 8.19 -19.30 2.96
N LYS A 137 7.14 -18.91 3.69
CA LYS A 137 5.88 -19.69 3.79
C LYS A 137 4.91 -19.44 2.63
N SER A 138 5.05 -18.33 1.92
CA SER A 138 4.10 -17.93 0.88
C SER A 138 4.18 -18.87 -0.33
N PRO A 139 3.08 -19.52 -0.76
CA PRO A 139 3.04 -20.39 -1.94
C PRO A 139 3.04 -19.55 -3.23
N GLY A 140 4.17 -18.91 -3.52
CA GLY A 140 4.42 -18.04 -4.67
C GLY A 140 5.85 -18.30 -5.14
N LYS A 141 6.01 -19.46 -5.78
CA LYS A 141 7.20 -20.31 -5.96
C LYS A 141 8.32 -19.74 -6.84
N THR A 142 8.63 -18.46 -6.78
CA THR A 142 9.97 -18.00 -7.19
C THR A 142 10.77 -17.91 -5.92
N GLN A 143 11.71 -18.83 -5.73
CA GLN A 143 12.71 -18.69 -4.68
C GLN A 143 13.23 -17.26 -4.78
N ILE A 144 12.99 -16.46 -3.75
CA ILE A 144 13.87 -15.32 -3.53
C ILE A 144 15.20 -16.02 -3.27
N ASP A 145 16.05 -16.16 -4.29
CA ASP A 145 17.25 -17.01 -4.26
C ASP A 145 18.14 -16.66 -3.06
N SER A 146 18.06 -15.39 -2.64
CA SER A 146 18.75 -14.86 -1.47
C SER A 146 18.07 -15.09 -0.11
N LEU A 147 16.85 -15.62 -0.04
CA LEU A 147 16.09 -15.72 1.21
C LEU A 147 16.77 -16.64 2.23
N GLN A 148 17.22 -17.81 1.79
CA GLN A 148 17.96 -18.73 2.66
C GLN A 148 19.28 -18.11 3.12
N PHE A 149 19.96 -17.38 2.24
CA PHE A 149 21.15 -16.61 2.60
C PHE A 149 20.84 -15.57 3.70
N TYR A 150 19.77 -14.79 3.55
CA TYR A 150 19.37 -13.80 4.55
C TYR A 150 18.91 -14.44 5.87
N ILE A 151 18.20 -15.58 5.84
CA ILE A 151 17.80 -16.32 7.06
C ILE A 151 19.05 -16.77 7.82
N LYS A 152 19.94 -17.53 7.18
CA LYS A 152 21.15 -18.06 7.82
C LYS A 152 22.05 -16.94 8.36
N ARG A 153 22.22 -15.87 7.58
CA ARG A 153 22.99 -14.70 8.00
C ARG A 153 22.36 -14.00 9.20
N THR A 154 21.04 -13.83 9.20
CA THR A 154 20.32 -13.19 10.31
C THR A 154 20.32 -14.04 11.57
N GLU A 155 20.27 -15.37 11.45
CA GLU A 155 20.41 -16.30 12.57
C GLU A 155 21.80 -16.17 13.20
N GLY A 156 22.87 -16.24 12.42
CA GLY A 156 24.22 -16.03 12.94
C GLY A 156 24.44 -14.65 13.58
N ASP A 157 23.91 -13.58 12.97
CA ASP A 157 23.99 -12.24 13.57
C ASP A 157 23.16 -12.12 14.86
N LEU A 158 22.05 -12.87 14.97
CA LEU A 158 21.22 -12.90 16.17
C LEU A 158 21.91 -13.66 17.30
N ASP A 159 22.50 -14.82 17.00
CA ASP A 159 23.23 -15.66 17.97
C ASP A 159 24.40 -14.87 18.57
N LEU A 160 25.18 -14.18 17.73
CA LEU A 160 26.24 -13.30 18.19
C LEU A 160 25.72 -12.24 19.17
N VAL A 161 24.60 -11.58 18.86
CA VAL A 161 24.05 -10.53 19.75
C VAL A 161 23.51 -11.12 21.06
N THR A 162 23.00 -12.36 21.05
CA THR A 162 22.51 -13.00 22.27
C THR A 162 23.64 -13.52 23.16
N ASP A 163 24.77 -13.94 22.59
CA ASP A 163 25.91 -14.45 23.36
C ASP A 163 26.66 -13.35 24.13
N PHE A 164 26.48 -12.07 23.76
CA PHE A 164 27.08 -10.92 24.46
C PHE A 164 26.17 -10.26 25.51
N ASN A 165 24.96 -10.79 25.78
CA ASN A 165 24.03 -10.30 26.79
C ASN A 165 23.77 -11.33 27.87
#